data_AF-A0AAU3YHA0-F1
#
_entry.id   AF-A0AAU3YHA0-F1
#
_cell.length_a   1.000
_cell.length_b   1.000
_cell.length_c   1.000
_cell.angle_alpha   90.00
_cell.angle_beta   90.00
_cell.angle_gamma   90.00
#
_symmetry.space_group_name_H-M   'P 1'
#
loop_
_entity.id
_entity.type
_entity.pdbx_description
1 polymer ?
#
loop_
_entity_poly.entity_id
_entity_poly.type
_entity_poly.pdbx_seq_one_letter_code
_entity_poly.pdbx_strand_id
1 'polypeptide(L)' 'MTDHEHRPVRMCVWCEVITNEPVLVAEVHQGTGPGFNVYACPQCAEWTQPHEVDLPRRLP' A
#
# COMPACT_ATOMS: atom_id res chain seq x y z
N MET A 1 -2.52 12.76 -29.40
CA MET A 1 -2.56 13.11 -27.97
C MET A 1 -2.24 11.84 -27.21
N THR A 2 -0.96 11.54 -27.01
CA THR A 2 -0.58 10.44 -26.12
C THR A 2 -0.92 10.88 -24.70
N ASP A 3 -1.90 10.21 -24.12
CA ASP A 3 -2.18 10.24 -22.69
C ASP A 3 -0.84 10.11 -21.96
N HIS A 4 -0.40 11.18 -21.30
CA HIS A 4 0.71 11.06 -20.35
C HIS A 4 0.11 10.29 -19.19
N GLU A 5 0.15 8.97 -19.31
CA GLU A 5 -0.37 8.00 -18.36
C GLU A 5 -0.10 8.54 -16.96
N HIS A 6 -1.15 9.04 -16.30
CA HIS A 6 -1.06 9.61 -14.96
C HIS A 6 -0.75 8.48 -13.99
N ARG A 7 0.49 7.97 -14.04
CA ARG A 7 0.96 6.89 -13.21
C ARG A 7 0.96 7.39 -11.78
N PRO A 8 0.30 6.69 -10.84
CA PRO A 8 0.29 7.10 -9.46
C PRO A 8 1.73 7.08 -8.94
N VAL A 9 2.22 8.26 -8.53
CA VAL A 9 3.48 8.37 -7.79
C VAL A 9 3.19 8.35 -6.29
N ARG A 10 3.98 7.60 -5.54
CA ARG A 10 3.91 7.55 -4.06
C ARG A 10 5.31 7.51 -3.48
N MET A 11 5.45 8.04 -2.28
CA MET A 11 6.66 7.86 -1.48
C MET A 11 6.64 6.46 -0.85
N CYS A 12 7.76 5.74 -0.95
CA CYS A 12 7.95 4.47 -0.25
C CYS A 12 8.02 4.72 1.27
N VAL A 13 7.25 3.97 2.06
CA VAL A 13 7.25 4.11 3.52
C VAL A 13 8.55 3.64 4.19
N TRP A 14 9.37 2.83 3.52
CA TRP A 14 10.64 2.32 4.06
C TRP A 14 11.85 3.20 3.70
N CYS A 15 12.06 3.45 2.42
CA CYS A 15 13.26 4.13 1.92
C CYS A 15 13.03 5.59 1.52
N GLU A 16 11.79 6.08 1.66
CA GLU A 16 11.38 7.48 1.38
C GLU A 16 11.59 7.94 -0.08
N VAL A 17 11.99 7.04 -0.98
CA VAL A 17 12.09 7.32 -2.42
C VAL A 17 10.69 7.43 -3.03
N ILE A 18 10.47 8.46 -3.85
CA ILE A 18 9.26 8.57 -4.68
C ILE A 18 9.37 7.59 -5.84
N THR A 19 8.37 6.71 -5.97
CA THR A 19 8.26 5.70 -7.02
C THR A 19 7.02 5.94 -7.88
N ASN A 20 7.12 5.63 -9.16
CA ASN A 20 5.99 5.55 -10.11
C ASN A 20 5.40 4.12 -10.22
N GLU A 21 5.96 3.17 -9.47
CA GLU A 21 5.52 1.78 -9.35
C GLU A 21 5.22 1.46 -7.87
N PRO A 22 4.20 2.09 -7.26
CA PRO A 22 3.90 1.87 -5.85
C PRO A 22 3.20 0.53 -5.61
N VAL A 23 3.68 -0.24 -4.65
CA VAL A 23 3.07 -1.50 -4.18
C VAL A 23 2.30 -1.25 -2.89
N LEU A 24 1.03 -1.64 -2.82
CA LEU A 24 0.22 -1.58 -1.59
C LEU A 24 0.72 -2.65 -0.61
N VAL A 25 1.04 -2.24 0.61
CA VAL A 25 1.66 -3.13 1.62
C VAL A 25 0.86 -3.20 2.92
N ALA A 26 0.02 -2.21 3.19
CA ALA A 26 -0.88 -2.22 4.32
C ALA A 26 -2.06 -1.27 4.07
N GLU A 27 -3.20 -1.62 4.62
CA GLU A 27 -4.37 -0.75 4.74
C GLU A 27 -4.56 -0.42 6.22
N VAL A 28 -4.59 0.87 6.54
CA VAL A 28 -4.80 1.34 7.90
C VAL A 28 -6.28 1.66 8.05
N HIS A 29 -7.03 0.76 8.71
CA HIS A 29 -8.40 1.02 9.14
C HIS A 29 -8.40 1.79 10.46
N GLN A 30 -9.18 2.87 10.54
CA GLN A 30 -9.31 3.67 11.76
C GLN A 30 -10.71 3.56 12.36
N GLY A 31 -10.80 3.70 13.69
CA GLY A 31 -12.08 3.62 14.42
C GLY A 31 -13.01 4.81 14.15
N THR A 32 -12.49 5.91 13.61
CA THR A 32 -13.24 7.11 13.21
C THR A 32 -12.55 7.78 12.03
N GLY A 33 -13.31 8.19 11.02
CA GLY A 33 -12.78 8.80 9.78
C GLY A 33 -12.32 7.79 8.73
N PRO A 34 -11.89 8.27 7.54
CA PRO A 34 -11.40 7.39 6.49
C PRO A 34 -10.03 6.79 6.84
N GLY A 35 -9.87 5.50 6.57
CA GLY A 35 -8.57 4.85 6.59
C GLY A 35 -7.64 5.36 5.49
N PHE A 36 -6.41 4.85 5.45
CA PHE A 36 -5.45 5.19 4.40
C PHE A 36 -4.58 4.00 3.99
N ASN A 37 -4.07 4.07 2.76
CA ASN A 37 -3.24 3.05 2.16
C ASN A 37 -1.75 3.39 2.34
N VAL A 38 -0.95 2.38 2.68
CA VAL A 38 0.51 2.49 2.81
C VAL A 38 1.17 1.82 1.62
N TYR A 39 2.16 2.48 1.03
CA TYR A 39 2.82 2.02 -0.19
C TYR A 39 4.34 1.84 -0.01
N ALA A 40 4.92 0.90 -0.76
CA ALA A 40 6.35 0.66 -0.92
C ALA A 40 6.81 0.88 -2.36
N CYS A 41 8.12 1.04 -2.56
CA CYS A 41 8.74 0.72 -3.85
C CYS A 41 8.89 -0.81 -4.01
N PRO A 42 9.05 -1.33 -5.24
CA PRO A 42 9.14 -2.77 -5.49
C PRO A 42 10.22 -3.46 -4.67
N GLN A 43 11.41 -2.85 -4.54
CA GLN A 43 12.52 -3.44 -3.77
C GLN A 43 12.19 -3.62 -2.28
N CYS A 44 11.45 -2.68 -1.69
CA CYS A 44 11.09 -2.75 -0.28
C CYS A 44 9.84 -3.61 -0.03
N ALA A 45 8.96 -3.74 -1.02
CA ALA A 45 7.77 -4.58 -0.93
C ALA A 45 8.11 -6.07 -0.74
N GLU A 46 9.25 -6.53 -1.27
CA GLU A 46 9.70 -7.92 -1.09
C GLU A 46 9.92 -8.30 0.38
N TRP A 47 10.21 -7.32 1.25
CA TRP A 47 10.34 -7.54 2.70
C TRP A 47 8.99 -7.61 3.41
N THR A 48 7.92 -7.16 2.76
CA THR A 48 6.56 -7.29 3.30
C THR A 48 6.07 -8.70 3.01
N GLN A 49 6.15 -9.56 4.02
CA GLN A 49 5.43 -10.82 3.94
C GLN A 49 3.94 -10.47 3.82
N PRO A 50 3.17 -11.13 2.92
CA PRO A 50 1.72 -11.02 2.98
C PRO A 50 1.29 -11.63 4.31
N HIS A 51 1.02 -10.78 5.31
CA HIS A 51 0.28 -11.22 6.48
C HIS A 51 -1.11 -11.55 5.95
N GLU A 52 -1.33 -12.83 5.66
CA GLU A 52 -2.63 -13.41 5.41
C GLU A 52 -3.53 -13.04 6.59
N VAL A 53 -4.29 -11.96 6.45
CA VAL A 53 -5.41 -11.62 7.34
C VAL A 53 -6.61 -12.45 6.92
N ASP A 54 -6.46 -13.77 6.95
CA ASP A 54 -7.59 -14.68 7.05
C ASP A 54 -7.91 -14.87 8.54
N LEU A 55 -8.51 -13.85 9.14
CA LEU A 55 -9.24 -14.01 10.41
C LEU A 55 -10.71 -14.12 10.05
N PRO A 56 -11.38 -15.27 10.28
CA PRO A 56 -12.82 -15.33 10.09
C PRO A 56 -13.48 -14.43 11.14
N ARG A 57 -13.85 -13.22 10.74
CA ARG A 57 -14.64 -12.30 11.58
C ARG A 57 -16.12 -12.74 11.68
N ARG A 58 -16.36 -13.98 12.11
CA ARG A 58 -17.62 -14.41 12.74
C ARG A 58 -17.36 -15.58 13.70
N LEU A 59 -17.11 -15.26 14.96
CA LEU A 59 -17.52 -16.10 16.08
C LEU A 59 -18.51 -15.26 16.93
N PRO A 60 -19.68 -15.81 17.29
CA PRO A 60 -20.70 -15.14 18.09
C PRO A 60 -20.25 -14.82 19.52
#